data_AF-A0A443IZN9-F1
#
_entry.id   AF-A0A443IZN9-F1
#
_cell.length_a   1.000
_cell.length_b   1.000
_cell.length_c   1.000
_cell.angle_alpha   90.00
_cell.angle_beta   90.00
_cell.angle_gamma   90.00
#
_symmetry.space_group_name_H-M   'P 1'
#
loop_
_entity.id
_entity.type
_entity.pdbx_description
1 polymer ?
#
loop_
_entity_poly.entity_id
_entity_poly.type
_entity_poly.pdbx_seq_one_letter_code
_entity_poly.pdbx_strand_id
1 'polypeptide(L)'
;MVRIALSWSGGKDSCMALHELINRGDEVACLLTTVPQETGKTFAHNEDIKKMEAQAESLGIPLELVHCTYDTYTEDFLEELVKLKTKYRLDAIAFGDMYLEGHREWGQKLADAAGLKAVYPLWSEQSEMLTMLNKFINSGYKAEVIKVREDVLPLDWVGRLLDESFIKDISEKDVCPMGESGEYHTFVYDGPLFKKEVRS
;
A
#
# COMPACT_ATOMS: atom_id res chain seq x y z
N MET A 1 -0.89 -22.44 -6.09
CA MET A 1 -1.27 -21.34 -5.18
C MET A 1 0.03 -20.79 -4.64
N VAL A 2 0.34 -19.54 -4.98
CA VAL A 2 1.56 -18.86 -4.52
C VAL A 2 1.23 -18.21 -3.18
N ARG A 3 2.10 -18.38 -2.17
CA ARG A 3 1.95 -17.72 -0.86
C ARG A 3 2.74 -16.42 -0.84
N ILE A 4 2.05 -15.32 -0.60
CA ILE A 4 2.58 -13.98 -0.83
C ILE A 4 2.51 -13.15 0.46
N ALA A 5 3.60 -12.47 0.82
CA ALA A 5 3.52 -11.31 1.70
C ALA A 5 3.23 -10.07 0.88
N LEU A 6 2.30 -9.23 1.32
CA LEU A 6 1.98 -7.98 0.62
C LEU A 6 2.55 -6.80 1.41
N SER A 7 3.38 -5.99 0.76
CA SER A 7 3.75 -4.67 1.28
C SER A 7 2.50 -3.81 1.42
N TRP A 8 2.18 -3.42 2.65
CA TRP A 8 0.91 -2.81 3.02
C TRP A 8 1.12 -1.42 3.61
N SER A 9 0.56 -0.41 2.96
CA SER A 9 0.52 0.97 3.45
C SER A 9 -0.87 1.41 3.91
N GLY A 10 -1.89 0.57 3.71
CA GLY A 10 -3.28 0.87 3.98
C GLY A 10 -3.95 1.83 3.00
N GLY A 11 -3.22 2.27 1.98
CA GLY A 11 -3.74 3.13 0.91
C GLY A 11 -4.32 2.35 -0.27
N LYS A 12 -4.90 3.11 -1.21
CA LYS A 12 -5.58 2.59 -2.40
C LYS A 12 -4.71 1.60 -3.19
N ASP A 13 -3.41 1.86 -3.35
CA ASP A 13 -2.52 1.05 -4.18
C ASP A 13 -2.30 -0.34 -3.56
N SER A 14 -1.99 -0.40 -2.27
CA SER A 14 -1.87 -1.68 -1.54
C SER A 14 -3.19 -2.46 -1.53
N CYS A 15 -4.33 -1.76 -1.44
CA CYS A 15 -5.65 -2.40 -1.48
C CYS A 15 -6.01 -2.94 -2.88
N MET A 16 -5.69 -2.20 -3.94
CA MET A 16 -5.84 -2.66 -5.32
C MET A 16 -4.93 -3.86 -5.60
N ALA A 17 -3.69 -3.83 -5.11
CA ALA A 17 -2.75 -4.95 -5.24
C ALA A 17 -3.31 -6.20 -4.54
N LEU A 18 -3.83 -6.07 -3.32
CA LEU A 18 -4.50 -7.16 -2.61
C LEU A 18 -5.68 -7.74 -3.41
N HIS A 19 -6.54 -6.86 -3.92
CA HIS A 19 -7.71 -7.26 -4.73
C HIS A 19 -7.29 -8.07 -5.97
N GLU A 20 -6.25 -7.60 -6.67
CA GLU A 20 -5.75 -8.25 -7.87
C GLU A 20 -5.11 -9.62 -7.56
N LEU A 21 -4.34 -9.73 -6.47
CA LEU A 21 -3.76 -11.00 -6.02
C LEU A 21 -4.83 -12.04 -5.67
N ILE A 22 -5.88 -11.63 -4.94
CA ILE A 22 -6.99 -12.52 -4.59
C ILE A 22 -7.74 -12.98 -5.85
N ASN A 23 -7.99 -12.09 -6.82
CA ASN A 23 -8.65 -12.44 -8.07
C ASN A 23 -7.83 -13.42 -8.93
N ARG A 24 -6.49 -13.36 -8.85
CA ARG A 24 -5.59 -14.34 -9.50
C ARG A 24 -5.58 -15.70 -8.81
N GLY A 25 -6.14 -15.81 -7.61
CA GLY A 25 -6.17 -17.03 -6.80
C GLY A 25 -4.89 -17.23 -5.97
N ASP A 26 -4.12 -16.16 -5.75
CA ASP A 26 -2.96 -16.18 -4.86
C ASP A 26 -3.39 -16.09 -3.39
N GLU A 27 -2.58 -16.67 -2.48
CA GLU A 27 -2.80 -16.60 -1.04
C GLU A 27 -1.95 -15.48 -0.44
N VAL A 28 -2.59 -14.38 -0.03
CA VAL A 28 -1.90 -13.35 0.76
C VAL A 28 -1.82 -13.79 2.21
N ALA A 29 -0.66 -14.30 2.61
CA ALA A 29 -0.43 -14.95 3.90
C ALA A 29 -0.22 -13.95 5.06
N CYS A 30 0.34 -12.78 4.76
CA CYS A 30 0.47 -11.67 5.70
C CYS A 30 0.57 -10.33 4.96
N LEU A 31 0.22 -9.27 5.69
CA LEU A 31 0.49 -7.87 5.35
C LEU A 31 1.78 -7.45 6.06
N LEU A 32 2.63 -6.69 5.39
CA LEU A 32 3.90 -6.21 5.92
C LEU A 32 3.96 -4.69 5.85
N THR A 33 4.05 -4.03 7.01
CA THR A 33 4.08 -2.56 7.10
C THR A 33 5.33 -2.09 7.82
N THR A 34 6.02 -1.11 7.25
CA THR A 34 7.17 -0.46 7.88
C THR A 34 6.73 0.64 8.82
N VAL A 35 7.29 0.64 10.03
CA VAL A 35 7.03 1.61 11.08
C VAL A 35 8.35 2.31 11.41
N PRO A 36 8.45 3.64 11.21
CA PRO A 36 9.61 4.40 11.61
C PRO A 36 9.94 4.21 13.09
N GLN A 37 11.17 3.80 13.39
CA GLN A 37 11.69 3.67 14.74
C GLN A 37 12.22 5.04 15.19
N GLU A 38 11.32 5.98 15.48
CA GLU A 38 11.73 7.24 16.10
C GLU A 38 12.14 7.02 17.56
N THR A 39 13.11 7.81 18.02
CA THR A 39 13.51 7.97 19.43
C THR A 39 12.45 8.76 20.22
N GLY A 40 11.20 8.28 20.19
CA GLY A 40 10.05 8.89 20.85
C GLY A 40 8.75 8.48 20.16
N LYS A 41 8.01 7.52 20.72
CA LYS A 41 6.72 7.11 20.18
C LYS A 41 5.71 8.26 20.30
N THR A 42 5.46 8.99 19.21
CA THR A 42 4.41 10.02 19.19
C THR A 42 3.02 9.38 19.12
N PHE A 43 1.98 10.12 19.52
CA PHE A 43 0.60 9.64 19.48
C PHE A 43 0.15 9.33 18.05
N ALA A 44 0.52 10.18 17.08
CA ALA A 44 0.19 10.02 15.66
C ALA A 44 0.72 8.68 15.08
N HIS A 45 1.95 8.29 15.38
CA HIS A 45 2.49 7.00 14.91
C HIS A 45 1.73 5.80 15.49
N ASN A 46 1.28 5.88 16.75
CA ASN A 46 0.46 4.82 17.33
C ASN A 46 -0.95 4.77 16.73
N GLU A 47 -1.52 5.90 16.31
CA GLU A 47 -2.79 5.94 15.60
C GLU A 47 -2.69 5.32 14.21
N ASP A 48 -1.61 5.59 13.48
CA ASP A 48 -1.37 4.98 12.17
C ASP A 48 -1.24 3.46 12.28
N ILE A 49 -0.50 2.95 13.27
CA ILE A 49 -0.40 1.51 13.53
C ILE A 49 -1.77 0.91 13.84
N LYS A 50 -2.55 1.52 14.73
CA LYS A 50 -3.91 1.03 15.07
C LYS A 50 -4.83 0.99 13.86
N LYS A 51 -4.73 1.97 12.96
CA LYS A 51 -5.48 1.98 11.70
C LYS A 51 -5.08 0.79 10.82
N MET A 52 -3.78 0.51 10.67
CA MET A 52 -3.30 -0.65 9.92
C MET A 52 -3.75 -1.98 10.56
N GLU A 53 -3.67 -2.09 11.88
CA GLU A 53 -4.15 -3.26 12.64
C GLU A 53 -5.65 -3.49 12.42
N ALA A 54 -6.45 -2.42 12.44
CA ALA A 54 -7.89 -2.50 12.20
C ALA A 54 -8.22 -2.89 10.75
N GLN A 55 -7.46 -2.41 9.77
CA GLN A 55 -7.54 -2.89 8.38
C GLN A 55 -7.23 -4.38 8.29
N ALA A 56 -6.11 -4.81 8.86
CA ALA A 56 -5.71 -6.21 8.85
C ALA A 56 -6.74 -7.13 9.50
N GLU A 57 -7.30 -6.72 10.65
CA GLU A 57 -8.38 -7.44 11.33
C GLU A 57 -9.63 -7.55 10.45
N SER A 58 -10.04 -6.45 9.80
CA SER A 58 -11.20 -6.44 8.91
C SER A 58 -11.01 -7.30 7.67
N LEU A 59 -9.80 -7.28 7.08
CA LEU A 59 -9.43 -8.15 5.95
C LEU A 59 -9.28 -9.61 6.39
N GLY A 60 -9.01 -9.86 7.68
CA GLY A 60 -8.72 -11.17 8.23
C GLY A 60 -7.36 -11.71 7.80
N ILE A 61 -6.39 -10.83 7.57
CA ILE A 61 -5.02 -11.17 7.16
C ILE A 61 -4.08 -10.70 8.28
N PRO A 62 -3.11 -11.53 8.73
CA PRO A 62 -2.15 -11.11 9.75
C PRO A 62 -1.34 -9.89 9.31
N LEU A 63 -1.11 -8.94 10.23
CA LEU A 63 -0.23 -7.80 10.04
C LEU A 63 1.10 -8.04 10.75
N GLU A 64 2.19 -7.84 10.03
CA GLU A 64 3.55 -7.86 10.55
C GLU A 64 4.16 -6.48 10.40
N LEU A 65 4.82 -6.01 11.47
CA LEU A 65 5.42 -4.69 11.53
C LEU A 65 6.94 -4.80 11.41
N VAL A 66 7.52 -4.04 10.49
CA VAL A 66 8.97 -3.86 10.41
C VAL A 66 9.32 -2.55 11.08
N HIS A 67 9.98 -2.60 12.24
CA HIS A 67 10.50 -1.39 12.86
C HIS A 67 11.85 -1.05 12.25
N CYS A 68 11.97 0.15 11.68
CA CYS A 68 13.20 0.54 11.00
C CYS A 68 13.48 2.04 11.12
N THR A 69 14.75 2.42 11.11
CA THR A 69 15.16 3.82 10.92
C THR A 69 15.31 4.14 9.44
N TYR A 70 15.48 5.43 9.09
CA TYR A 70 15.75 5.81 7.71
C TYR A 70 17.05 5.16 7.17
N ASP A 71 18.08 5.07 8.01
CA ASP A 71 19.39 4.53 7.62
C ASP A 71 19.39 3.01 7.49
N THR A 72 18.52 2.32 8.24
CA THR A 72 18.47 0.85 8.29
C THR A 72 17.28 0.25 7.54
N TYR A 73 16.45 1.07 6.88
CA TYR A 73 15.19 0.68 6.24
C TYR A 73 15.28 -0.62 5.42
N THR A 74 16.22 -0.68 4.47
CA THR A 74 16.34 -1.85 3.58
C THR A 74 16.84 -3.10 4.32
N GLU A 75 17.76 -2.92 5.27
CA GLU A 75 18.36 -4.02 6.04
C GLU A 75 17.34 -4.63 7.00
N ASP A 76 16.62 -3.79 7.75
CA ASP A 76 15.58 -4.22 8.68
C ASP A 76 14.42 -4.90 7.95
N PHE A 77 14.02 -4.34 6.80
CA PHE A 77 12.98 -4.95 5.96
C PHE A 77 13.40 -6.33 5.46
N LEU A 78 14.65 -6.46 4.97
CA LEU A 78 15.18 -7.74 4.51
C LEU A 78 15.23 -8.77 5.63
N GLU A 79 15.74 -8.38 6.79
CA GLU A 79 15.85 -9.27 7.96
C GLU A 79 14.48 -9.80 8.36
N GLU A 80 13.48 -8.92 8.46
CA GLU A 80 12.13 -9.32 8.83
C GLU A 80 11.48 -10.17 7.73
N LEU A 81 11.64 -9.81 6.46
CA LEU A 81 11.11 -10.58 5.34
C LEU A 81 11.67 -12.02 5.32
N VAL A 82 12.94 -12.23 5.67
CA VAL A 82 13.54 -13.57 5.77
C VAL A 82 12.90 -14.40 6.90
N LYS A 83 12.60 -13.78 8.05
CA LYS A 83 11.87 -14.45 9.15
C LYS A 83 10.45 -14.82 8.70
N LEU A 84 9.75 -13.88 8.07
CA LEU A 84 8.38 -14.06 7.60
C LEU A 84 8.27 -15.10 6.49
N LYS A 85 9.27 -15.18 5.60
CA LYS A 85 9.38 -16.26 4.61
C LYS A 85 9.28 -17.63 5.27
N THR A 86 10.01 -17.84 6.36
CA THR A 86 9.98 -19.12 7.09
C THR A 86 8.66 -19.31 7.84
N LYS A 87 8.20 -18.27 8.55
CA LYS A 87 6.96 -18.29 9.36
C LYS A 87 5.71 -18.61 8.52
N TYR A 88 5.59 -17.98 7.36
CA TYR A 88 4.41 -18.06 6.49
C TYR A 88 4.60 -18.97 5.27
N ARG A 89 5.79 -19.55 5.09
CA ARG A 89 6.20 -20.36 3.92
C ARG A 89 5.97 -19.61 2.61
N LEU A 90 6.52 -18.39 2.55
CA LEU A 90 6.31 -17.49 1.42
C LEU A 90 7.08 -17.96 0.18
N ASP A 91 6.43 -17.82 -0.97
CA ASP A 91 7.01 -18.00 -2.30
C ASP A 91 7.39 -16.66 -2.93
N ALA A 92 6.70 -15.59 -2.54
CA ALA A 92 6.84 -14.25 -3.12
C ALA A 92 6.54 -13.13 -2.11
N ILE A 93 6.98 -11.93 -2.47
CA ILE A 93 6.52 -10.66 -1.89
C ILE A 93 5.92 -9.80 -3.00
N ALA A 94 4.79 -9.17 -2.72
CA ALA A 94 4.12 -8.26 -3.63
C ALA A 94 4.21 -6.81 -3.17
N PHE A 95 4.27 -5.89 -4.14
CA PHE A 95 4.27 -4.45 -3.93
C PHE A 95 3.18 -3.76 -4.75
N GLY A 96 2.73 -2.61 -4.27
CA GLY A 96 1.66 -1.81 -4.90
C GLY A 96 2.15 -0.85 -5.99
N ASP A 97 3.45 -0.82 -6.27
CA ASP A 97 4.05 0.10 -7.25
C ASP A 97 3.57 -0.19 -8.68
N MET A 98 3.48 0.88 -9.48
CA MET A 98 2.86 0.86 -10.81
C MET A 98 3.88 1.06 -11.95
N TYR A 99 4.63 2.17 -11.94
CA TYR A 99 5.51 2.51 -13.08
C TYR A 99 6.89 3.05 -12.68
N LEU A 100 7.15 3.27 -11.38
CA LEU A 100 8.45 3.76 -10.93
C LEU A 100 9.50 2.63 -10.94
N GLU A 101 10.31 2.58 -12.00
CA GLU A 101 11.37 1.57 -12.17
C GLU A 101 12.35 1.54 -10.99
N GLY A 102 12.65 2.69 -10.36
CA GLY A 102 13.53 2.73 -9.19
C GLY A 102 12.99 1.92 -8.00
N HIS A 103 11.67 1.97 -7.76
CA HIS A 103 11.03 1.18 -6.72
C HIS A 103 11.02 -0.31 -7.09
N ARG A 104 10.76 -0.61 -8.36
CA ARG A 104 10.76 -1.98 -8.88
C ARG A 104 12.13 -2.65 -8.76
N GLU A 105 13.19 -1.94 -9.15
CA GLU A 105 14.57 -2.42 -9.02
C GLU A 105 14.93 -2.69 -7.56
N TRP A 106 14.55 -1.80 -6.65
CA TRP A 106 14.76 -1.98 -5.22
C TRP A 106 14.01 -3.21 -4.69
N GLY A 107 12.72 -3.32 -4.98
CA GLY A 107 11.90 -4.46 -4.52
C GLY A 107 12.33 -5.79 -5.14
N GLN A 108 12.81 -5.80 -6.38
CA GLN A 108 13.39 -6.99 -7.01
C GLN A 108 14.67 -7.45 -6.28
N LYS A 109 15.61 -6.53 -6.02
CA LYS A 109 16.84 -6.83 -5.27
C LYS A 109 16.53 -7.34 -3.86
N LEU A 110 15.55 -6.74 -3.19
CA LEU A 110 15.09 -7.14 -1.87
C LEU A 110 14.50 -8.55 -1.86
N ALA A 111 13.60 -8.84 -2.81
CA ALA A 111 12.99 -10.16 -2.94
C ALA A 111 14.04 -11.23 -3.26
N ASP A 112 14.95 -10.96 -4.21
CA ASP A 112 16.03 -11.86 -4.58
C ASP A 112 16.95 -12.16 -3.39
N ALA A 113 17.30 -11.13 -2.60
CA ALA A 113 18.09 -11.29 -1.38
C ALA A 113 17.38 -12.15 -0.31
N ALA A 114 16.05 -12.06 -0.21
CA ALA A 114 15.25 -12.93 0.66
C ALA A 114 15.01 -14.33 0.04
N GLY A 115 15.39 -14.55 -1.22
CA GLY A 115 15.09 -15.76 -2.00
C GLY A 115 13.59 -15.93 -2.26
N LEU A 116 12.88 -14.84 -2.52
CA LEU A 116 11.46 -14.76 -2.89
C LEU A 116 11.33 -14.21 -4.31
N LYS A 117 10.18 -14.40 -4.95
CA LYS A 117 9.84 -13.68 -6.18
C LYS A 117 9.25 -12.32 -5.85
N ALA A 118 9.66 -11.26 -6.55
CA ALA A 118 8.96 -9.98 -6.51
C ALA A 118 7.73 -10.02 -7.44
N VAL A 119 6.60 -9.52 -6.97
CA VAL A 119 5.33 -9.46 -7.70
C VAL A 119 4.80 -8.04 -7.69
N TYR A 120 4.41 -7.51 -8.85
CA TYR A 120 3.84 -6.17 -9.00
C TYR A 120 2.48 -6.30 -9.67
N PRO A 121 1.38 -6.50 -8.90
CA PRO A 121 0.07 -6.77 -9.47
C PRO A 121 -0.47 -5.62 -10.32
N LEU A 122 -0.02 -4.39 -10.03
CA LEU A 122 -0.48 -3.14 -10.60
C LEU A 122 0.49 -2.54 -11.63
N TRP A 123 1.56 -3.26 -11.99
CA TRP A 123 2.56 -2.76 -12.93
C TRP A 123 1.92 -2.39 -14.27
N SER A 124 2.10 -1.14 -14.70
CA SER A 124 1.39 -0.54 -15.84
C SER A 124 2.12 0.70 -16.34
N GLU A 125 1.68 1.24 -17.48
CA GLU A 125 2.26 2.48 -18.02
C GLU A 125 1.68 3.72 -17.31
N GLN A 126 2.47 4.80 -17.23
CA GLN A 126 2.02 6.06 -16.62
C GLN A 126 0.75 6.63 -17.28
N SER A 127 0.54 6.36 -18.58
CA SER A 127 -0.66 6.79 -19.31
C SER A 127 -1.95 6.11 -18.82
N GLU A 128 -1.85 5.04 -18.04
CA GLU A 128 -2.99 4.26 -17.55
C GLU A 128 -3.48 4.72 -16.16
N MET A 129 -2.77 5.65 -15.50
CA MET A 129 -3.05 6.04 -14.10
C MET A 129 -4.47 6.56 -13.88
N LEU A 130 -5.00 7.36 -14.82
CA LEU A 130 -6.38 7.84 -14.72
C LEU A 130 -7.39 6.70 -14.83
N THR A 131 -7.14 5.72 -15.71
CA THR A 131 -7.97 4.52 -15.86
C THR A 131 -7.92 3.67 -14.60
N MET A 132 -6.76 3.55 -13.96
CA MET A 132 -6.61 2.81 -12.71
C MET A 132 -7.33 3.47 -11.54
N LEU A 133 -7.28 4.80 -11.44
CA LEU A 133 -8.06 5.53 -10.44
C LEU A 133 -9.57 5.32 -10.64
N ASN A 134 -10.03 5.35 -11.90
CA ASN A 134 -11.41 5.01 -12.24
C ASN A 134 -11.76 3.57 -11.83
N LYS A 135 -10.86 2.61 -12.07
CA LYS A 135 -11.05 1.20 -11.65
C LYS A 135 -11.18 1.10 -10.13
N PHE A 136 -10.36 1.83 -9.37
CA PHE A 136 -10.45 1.87 -7.90
C PHE A 136 -11.82 2.37 -7.45
N ILE A 137 -12.27 3.51 -7.95
CA ILE A 137 -13.52 4.13 -7.54
C ILE A 137 -14.73 3.24 -7.87
N ASN A 138 -14.70 2.58 -9.03
CA ASN A 138 -15.77 1.67 -9.44
C ASN A 138 -15.70 0.29 -8.78
N SER A 139 -14.64 -0.03 -8.05
CA SER A 139 -14.50 -1.33 -7.37
C SER A 139 -15.29 -1.41 -6.05
N GLY A 140 -15.83 -0.29 -5.57
CA GLY A 140 -16.61 -0.23 -4.33
C GLY A 140 -15.78 -0.06 -3.06
N TYR A 141 -14.46 0.11 -3.15
CA TYR A 141 -13.65 0.58 -2.03
C TYR A 141 -13.96 2.03 -1.69
N LYS A 142 -13.83 2.37 -0.41
CA LYS A 142 -13.92 3.74 0.07
C LYS A 142 -12.57 4.16 0.64
N ALA A 143 -12.08 5.29 0.15
CA ALA A 143 -10.82 5.86 0.61
C ALA A 143 -10.94 7.37 0.76
N GLU A 144 -10.18 7.88 1.72
CA GLU A 144 -9.99 9.32 1.93
C GLU A 144 -8.53 9.69 1.72
N VAL A 145 -8.28 10.93 1.30
CA VAL A 145 -6.94 11.51 1.27
C VAL A 145 -6.53 11.90 2.69
N ILE A 146 -5.40 11.37 3.16
CA ILE A 146 -4.89 11.65 4.52
C ILE A 146 -3.69 12.59 4.53
N LYS A 147 -3.02 12.74 3.38
CA LYS A 147 -1.82 13.57 3.24
C LYS A 147 -1.68 14.00 1.80
N VAL A 148 -1.17 15.21 1.59
CA VAL A 148 -0.79 15.73 0.28
C VAL A 148 0.60 16.34 0.33
N ARG A 149 1.25 16.43 -0.83
CA ARG A 149 2.46 17.24 -1.01
C ARG A 149 2.02 18.65 -1.40
N GLU A 150 2.19 19.60 -0.49
CA GLU A 150 1.65 20.96 -0.61
C GLU A 150 2.26 21.78 -1.76
N ASP A 151 3.37 21.33 -2.33
CA ASP A 151 4.00 21.94 -3.50
C ASP A 151 3.25 21.64 -4.82
N VAL A 152 2.45 20.57 -4.88
CA VAL A 152 1.72 20.15 -6.08
C VAL A 152 0.20 20.07 -5.89
N LEU A 153 -0.28 19.84 -4.67
CA LEU A 153 -1.70 19.78 -4.34
C LEU A 153 -2.03 20.64 -3.11
N PRO A 154 -3.11 21.44 -3.15
CA PRO A 154 -3.52 22.25 -2.00
C PRO A 154 -3.96 21.38 -0.80
N LEU A 155 -3.77 21.92 0.41
CA LEU A 155 -4.07 21.21 1.66
C LEU A 155 -5.56 20.85 1.84
N ASP A 156 -6.46 21.57 1.17
CA ASP A 156 -7.91 21.29 1.20
C ASP A 156 -8.29 19.97 0.50
N TRP A 157 -7.33 19.28 -0.12
CA TRP A 157 -7.50 17.92 -0.63
C TRP A 157 -7.52 16.88 0.48
N VAL A 158 -6.94 17.16 1.64
CA VAL A 158 -6.99 16.25 2.80
C VAL A 158 -8.44 16.12 3.30
N GLY A 159 -8.89 14.90 3.53
CA GLY A 159 -10.26 14.55 3.89
C GLY A 159 -11.20 14.37 2.69
N ARG A 160 -10.75 14.64 1.46
CA ARG A 160 -11.55 14.33 0.26
C ARG A 160 -11.68 12.82 0.09
N LEU A 161 -12.87 12.38 -0.27
CA LEU A 161 -13.13 11.00 -0.68
C LEU A 161 -12.65 10.79 -2.12
N LEU A 162 -12.16 9.58 -2.42
CA LEU A 162 -11.89 9.15 -3.79
C LEU A 162 -13.21 8.77 -4.44
N ASP A 163 -13.83 9.72 -5.15
CA ASP A 163 -15.08 9.57 -5.88
C ASP A 163 -15.01 10.19 -7.28
N GLU A 164 -16.13 10.21 -8.01
CA GLU A 164 -16.19 10.80 -9.35
C GLU A 164 -15.78 12.29 -9.38
N SER A 165 -16.05 13.04 -8.30
CA SER A 165 -15.63 14.44 -8.20
C SER A 165 -14.11 14.56 -8.07
N PHE A 166 -13.49 13.64 -7.33
CA PHE A 166 -12.04 13.56 -7.20
C PHE A 166 -11.37 13.30 -8.55
N ILE A 167 -11.88 12.36 -9.34
CA ILE A 167 -11.36 12.07 -10.70
C ILE A 167 -11.40 13.31 -11.58
N LYS A 168 -12.54 14.03 -11.56
CA LYS A 168 -12.70 15.24 -12.36
C LYS A 168 -11.63 16.26 -11.99
N ASP A 169 -11.50 16.55 -10.70
CA ASP A 169 -10.60 17.59 -10.23
C ASP A 169 -9.12 17.22 -10.42
N ILE A 170 -8.74 15.95 -10.20
CA ILE A 170 -7.34 15.51 -10.34
C ILE A 170 -6.92 15.46 -11.81
N SER A 171 -7.87 15.20 -12.73
CA SER A 171 -7.59 15.22 -14.17
C SER A 171 -7.24 16.60 -14.71
N GLU A 172 -7.57 17.66 -13.98
CA GLU A 172 -7.23 19.05 -14.32
C GLU A 172 -5.86 19.48 -13.74
N LYS A 173 -5.22 18.62 -12.94
CA LYS A 173 -3.91 18.88 -12.32
C LYS A 173 -2.79 18.22 -13.10
N ASP A 174 -1.64 18.87 -13.15
CA ASP A 174 -0.41 18.31 -13.73
C ASP A 174 0.33 17.44 -12.70
N VAL A 175 -0.35 16.39 -12.22
CA VAL A 175 0.15 15.44 -11.23
C VAL A 175 -0.28 14.02 -11.61
N CYS A 176 0.38 13.00 -11.07
CA CYS A 176 -0.08 11.63 -11.26
C CYS A 176 -1.49 11.43 -10.67
N PRO A 177 -2.50 10.99 -11.43
CA PRO A 177 -3.84 10.73 -10.90
C PRO A 177 -3.83 9.71 -9.77
N MET A 178 -2.92 8.73 -9.82
CA MET A 178 -2.73 7.74 -8.77
C MET A 178 -1.74 8.19 -7.68
N GLY A 179 -1.15 9.38 -7.74
CA GLY A 179 -0.25 9.87 -6.68
C GLY A 179 1.00 9.01 -6.45
N GLU A 180 1.45 8.27 -7.47
CA GLU A 180 2.56 7.31 -7.40
C GLU A 180 3.88 7.95 -6.94
N SER A 181 4.08 9.24 -7.24
CA SER A 181 5.29 9.99 -6.85
C SER A 181 5.13 10.71 -5.51
N GLY A 182 4.16 10.30 -4.69
CA GLY A 182 3.91 10.85 -3.36
C GLY A 182 3.15 12.18 -3.37
N GLU A 183 2.42 12.49 -4.44
CA GLU A 183 1.61 13.71 -4.52
C GLU A 183 0.49 13.72 -3.46
N TYR A 184 -0.08 12.55 -3.18
CA TYR A 184 -1.03 12.35 -2.09
C TYR A 184 -1.03 10.91 -1.58
N HIS A 185 -1.43 10.73 -0.32
CA HIS A 185 -1.64 9.42 0.29
C HIS A 185 -3.08 9.25 0.70
N THR A 186 -3.54 8.00 0.67
CA THR A 186 -4.91 7.64 0.99
C THR A 186 -4.97 6.63 2.11
N PHE A 187 -6.13 6.58 2.77
CA PHE A 187 -6.48 5.53 3.70
C PHE A 187 -7.76 4.86 3.22
N VAL A 188 -7.72 3.54 2.99
CA VAL A 188 -8.89 2.75 2.60
C VAL A 188 -9.59 2.24 3.85
N TYR A 189 -10.84 2.66 4.06
CA TYR A 189 -11.57 2.34 5.29
C TYR A 189 -12.72 1.34 5.08
N ASP A 190 -13.08 1.04 3.83
CA ASP A 190 -14.16 0.11 3.52
C ASP A 190 -14.02 -0.46 2.10
N GLY A 191 -14.72 -1.56 1.82
CA GLY A 191 -14.91 -2.09 0.47
C GLY A 191 -15.06 -3.61 0.42
N PRO A 192 -15.05 -4.21 -0.79
CA PRO A 192 -15.47 -5.60 -0.98
C PRO A 192 -14.70 -6.66 -0.18
N LEU A 193 -13.43 -6.42 0.12
CA LEU A 193 -12.60 -7.35 0.90
C LEU A 193 -12.69 -7.13 2.41
N PHE A 194 -13.22 -5.99 2.86
CA PHE A 194 -13.32 -5.66 4.27
C PHE A 194 -14.57 -6.33 4.86
N LYS A 195 -14.42 -7.07 5.97
CA LYS A 195 -15.57 -7.66 6.68
C LYS A 195 -16.37 -6.63 7.46
N LYS A 196 -15.71 -5.54 7.87
CA LYS A 196 -16.29 -4.40 8.59
C LYS A 196 -15.60 -3.10 8.17
N GLU A 197 -16.35 -2.02 8.16
CA GLU A 197 -15.78 -0.69 7.99
C GLU A 197 -14.76 -0.40 9.11
N VAL A 198 -13.62 0.18 8.74
CA VAL A 198 -12.53 0.58 9.64
C VAL A 198 -12.65 2.08 9.89
N ARG A 199 -13.27 2.46 11.00
CA ARG A 199 -13.38 3.88 11.38
C ARG A 199 -12.22 4.29 12.28
N SER A 200 -11.73 5.51 12.05
CA SER A 200 -10.89 6.26 12.98
C SER A 200 -11.65 6.64 14.26
#